data_AF-A0A1D1Z599-F1
#
_entry.id   AF-A0A1D1Z599-F1
#
_cell.length_a   1.000
_cell.length_b   1.000
_cell.length_c   1.000
_cell.angle_alpha   90.00
_cell.angle_beta   90.00
_cell.angle_gamma   90.00
#
_symmetry.space_group_name_H-M   'P 1'
#
loop_
_entity.id
_entity.type
_entity.pdbx_description
1 polymer ?
#
loop_
_entity_poly.entity_id
_entity_poly.type
_entity_poly.pdbx_seq_one_letter_code
_entity_poly.pdbx_strand_id
1 'polypeptide(L)'
;LLPLPTRGTRTHTQQESIRTHPVLNQESRERERERREMPSVAVKLYSVFFKLLLKHRLQSWIQSPDGSSAAAASSNPFGVSCRPDESVAAANPTFSSPDGVATKDIHIDPLTSLSIRIFLPDSALRSNPSSAAATAAAAADPNHHHHPHPPPRPRAARSASDPEDNGAADGPRRARFNHVSRRNSYGGNGFPPVSSSPDPRRSSYDGFGTKADAPGIYRGYLPSVDEHGKGTAGHHHVGRRLPVVLQFHGGAFVSGSGDSVANDFFCRRIAKLCDVIVIAVGFRLAPESKYPAAFEDGLKVLNWLAKQANLAECSKSMGHVKGGGGGGAEARRLDMNRQIVDPFGASMVEPWLASHGDTSRCVLLGVSCGANIAEFVARKAVEAGKLIDPVKVVAQVLMYPFFIGSVPTHSEIKLANSYFYDKSMCILAWKLFLPEEEFSLDHPAANPLVPGRGPPLKCMPPTLTVVAEHDWMRDRAIAYSEELRKVNVDAPVLEYKDAVHEFATLDMLLKTPQAQACTEDIAIWVKKYISIRGHEFSY
;
A
#
# COMPACT_ATOMS: atom_id res chain seq x y z
N LEU A 1 -76.41 -18.69 26.58
CA LEU A 1 -77.51 -18.14 25.75
C LEU A 1 -77.19 -16.69 25.42
N LEU A 2 -77.40 -16.28 24.17
CA LEU A 2 -77.06 -14.95 23.65
C LEU A 2 -78.04 -13.85 24.16
N PRO A 3 -77.59 -12.60 24.36
CA PRO A 3 -78.44 -11.45 24.67
C PRO A 3 -78.60 -10.48 23.47
N LEU A 4 -79.59 -9.57 23.56
CA LEU A 4 -79.70 -8.19 22.98
C LEU A 4 -81.18 -7.83 22.71
N PRO A 5 -81.57 -6.55 22.51
CA PRO A 5 -80.87 -5.28 22.77
C PRO A 5 -81.67 -4.25 23.61
N THR A 6 -80.98 -3.25 24.15
CA THR A 6 -81.58 -2.02 24.70
C THR A 6 -81.43 -0.83 23.75
N ARG A 7 -82.36 0.13 23.82
CA ARG A 7 -82.37 1.39 23.04
C ARG A 7 -82.17 2.56 24.02
N GLY A 8 -81.24 3.47 23.75
CA GLY A 8 -80.96 4.60 24.65
C GLY A 8 -80.19 5.72 23.96
N THR A 9 -80.69 6.94 24.05
CA THR A 9 -80.16 8.16 23.41
C THR A 9 -79.10 8.85 24.27
N ARG A 10 -78.14 9.56 23.63
CA ARG A 10 -77.43 10.67 24.29
C ARG A 10 -76.93 11.75 23.31
N THR A 11 -77.07 12.97 23.82
CA THR A 11 -76.75 14.33 23.35
C THR A 11 -75.44 14.55 22.58
N HIS A 12 -75.47 15.54 21.67
CA HIS A 12 -74.32 16.15 21.02
C HIS A 12 -73.33 16.80 22.02
N THR A 13 -72.03 16.64 21.74
CA THR A 13 -70.99 17.65 22.03
C THR A 13 -70.13 17.81 20.78
N GLN A 14 -70.01 19.05 20.30
CA GLN A 14 -69.15 19.42 19.18
C GLN A 14 -67.68 19.33 19.62
N GLN A 15 -66.84 18.67 18.83
CA GLN A 15 -65.39 18.69 18.99
C GLN A 15 -64.77 19.12 17.66
N GLU A 16 -64.21 20.32 17.62
CA GLU A 16 -63.60 20.87 16.41
C GLU A 16 -62.35 20.09 16.03
N SER A 17 -62.45 19.30 14.96
CA SER A 17 -61.32 18.66 14.33
C SER A 17 -60.52 19.70 13.55
N ILE A 18 -59.49 20.27 14.18
CA ILE A 18 -58.49 21.08 13.49
C ILE A 18 -57.78 20.18 12.47
N ARG A 19 -58.16 20.30 11.19
CA ARG A 19 -57.44 19.69 10.06
C ARG A 19 -56.10 20.40 9.87
N THR A 20 -55.09 20.03 10.66
CA THR A 20 -53.69 20.38 10.34
C THR A 20 -53.29 19.68 9.05
N HIS A 21 -52.72 20.45 8.11
CA HIS A 21 -52.54 20.04 6.72
C HIS A 21 -51.57 18.84 6.57
N PRO A 22 -51.85 17.87 5.68
CA PRO A 22 -50.92 16.78 5.35
C PRO A 22 -49.54 17.29 4.87
N VAL A 23 -49.55 18.44 4.18
CA VAL A 23 -48.36 19.09 3.61
C VAL A 23 -47.33 19.45 4.67
N LEU A 24 -47.74 19.94 5.84
CA LEU A 24 -46.82 20.30 6.93
C LEU A 24 -46.08 19.08 7.51
N ASN A 25 -46.73 17.90 7.49
CA ASN A 25 -46.14 16.65 7.97
C ASN A 25 -45.24 15.99 6.91
N GLN A 26 -45.43 16.33 5.63
CA GLN A 26 -44.51 15.97 4.57
C GLN A 26 -43.28 16.89 4.59
N GLU A 27 -43.47 18.22 4.64
CA GLU A 27 -42.36 19.17 4.79
C GLU A 27 -41.56 18.94 6.08
N SER A 28 -42.18 18.56 7.20
CA SER A 28 -41.41 18.27 8.43
C SER A 28 -40.57 16.99 8.28
N ARG A 29 -41.07 15.98 7.57
CA ARG A 29 -40.34 14.74 7.26
C ARG A 29 -39.27 14.92 6.19
N GLU A 30 -39.51 15.79 5.23
CA GLU A 30 -38.52 16.23 4.23
C GLU A 30 -37.43 17.06 4.92
N ARG A 31 -37.77 18.01 5.79
CA ARG A 31 -36.79 18.75 6.62
C ARG A 31 -36.08 17.88 7.67
N GLU A 32 -36.69 16.80 8.16
CA GLU A 32 -35.99 15.79 8.98
C GLU A 32 -35.09 14.88 8.15
N ARG A 33 -35.47 14.57 6.90
CA ARG A 33 -34.60 13.91 5.93
C ARG A 33 -33.43 14.81 5.56
N GLU A 34 -33.63 16.05 5.14
CA GLU A 34 -32.59 17.04 4.87
C GLU A 34 -31.65 17.28 6.08
N ARG A 35 -32.16 17.17 7.32
CA ARG A 35 -31.32 17.23 8.54
C ARG A 35 -30.49 15.96 8.78
N ARG A 36 -30.94 14.80 8.30
CA ARG A 36 -30.22 13.52 8.38
C ARG A 36 -29.26 13.34 7.19
N GLU A 37 -29.66 13.80 6.01
CA GLU A 37 -28.95 13.73 4.73
C GLU A 37 -27.77 14.71 4.63
N MET A 38 -27.64 15.68 5.55
CA MET A 38 -26.53 16.62 5.52
C MET A 38 -25.33 16.17 6.37
N PRO A 39 -24.10 16.21 5.82
CA PRO A 39 -22.87 15.96 6.59
C PRO A 39 -22.77 16.81 7.86
N SER A 40 -22.12 16.28 8.89
CA SER A 40 -22.10 16.91 10.22
C SER A 40 -21.53 18.34 10.20
N VAL A 41 -21.91 19.16 11.18
CA VAL A 41 -21.42 20.55 11.28
C VAL A 41 -19.89 20.62 11.29
N ALA A 42 -19.21 19.63 11.88
CA ALA A 42 -17.76 19.50 11.84
C ALA A 42 -17.22 19.29 10.41
N VAL A 43 -17.86 18.41 9.62
CA VAL A 43 -17.52 18.19 8.21
C VAL A 43 -17.73 19.46 7.38
N LYS A 44 -18.83 20.19 7.63
CA LYS A 44 -19.11 21.47 6.94
C LYS A 44 -18.04 22.53 7.25
N LEU A 45 -17.72 22.73 8.53
CA LEU A 45 -16.70 23.70 8.96
C LEU A 45 -15.32 23.33 8.43
N TYR A 46 -14.89 22.07 8.61
CA TYR A 46 -13.62 21.59 8.10
C TYR A 46 -13.54 21.73 6.57
N SER A 47 -14.62 21.41 5.84
CA SER A 47 -14.67 21.62 4.40
C SER A 47 -14.47 23.09 4.02
N VAL A 48 -14.95 24.07 4.78
CA VAL A 48 -14.68 25.49 4.48
C VAL A 48 -13.19 25.81 4.62
N PHE A 49 -12.55 25.36 5.71
CA PHE A 49 -11.10 25.55 5.91
C PHE A 49 -10.27 24.83 4.84
N PHE A 50 -10.58 23.57 4.55
CA PHE A 50 -9.97 22.78 3.49
C PHE A 50 -10.06 23.51 2.15
N LYS A 51 -11.26 24.00 1.78
CA LYS A 51 -11.47 24.71 0.52
C LYS A 51 -10.71 26.03 0.45
N LEU A 52 -10.63 26.80 1.54
CA LEU A 52 -9.82 28.03 1.57
C LEU A 52 -8.33 27.74 1.40
N LEU A 53 -7.79 26.76 2.15
CA LEU A 53 -6.36 26.41 2.11
C LEU A 53 -5.96 25.80 0.77
N LEU A 54 -6.70 24.81 0.27
CA LEU A 54 -6.40 24.17 -1.02
C LEU A 54 -6.54 25.20 -2.16
N LYS A 55 -7.59 26.03 -2.20
CA LYS A 55 -7.74 27.05 -3.24
C LYS A 55 -6.55 28.02 -3.26
N HIS A 56 -6.13 28.51 -2.11
CA HIS A 56 -4.97 29.39 -1.98
C HIS A 56 -3.70 28.73 -2.54
N ARG A 57 -3.45 27.46 -2.21
CA ARG A 57 -2.30 26.69 -2.73
C ARG A 57 -2.35 26.52 -4.24
N LEU A 58 -3.47 26.05 -4.80
CA LEU A 58 -3.64 25.88 -6.24
C LEU A 58 -3.47 27.20 -7.00
N GLN A 59 -4.02 28.30 -6.47
CA GLN A 59 -3.84 29.63 -7.07
C GLN A 59 -2.39 30.13 -6.98
N SER A 60 -1.70 29.88 -5.87
CA SER A 60 -0.28 30.21 -5.71
C SER A 60 0.61 29.46 -6.72
N TRP A 61 0.34 28.18 -6.96
CA TRP A 61 1.03 27.37 -7.96
C TRP A 61 0.73 27.82 -9.41
N ILE A 62 -0.49 28.25 -9.71
CA ILE A 62 -0.84 28.82 -11.04
C ILE A 62 -0.16 30.18 -11.27
N GLN A 63 -0.01 30.99 -10.23
CA GLN A 63 0.61 32.33 -10.33
C GLN A 63 2.13 32.31 -10.30
N SER A 64 2.73 31.21 -9.82
CA SER A 64 4.18 31.00 -9.79
C SER A 64 4.56 29.71 -10.55
N PRO A 65 4.26 29.61 -11.87
CA PRO A 65 4.61 28.43 -12.65
C PRO A 65 6.14 28.24 -12.69
N ASP A 66 6.87 29.35 -12.80
CA ASP A 66 8.33 29.41 -12.70
C ASP A 66 8.77 30.04 -11.37
N GLY A 67 8.53 29.32 -10.27
CA GLY A 67 9.46 29.34 -9.13
C GLY A 67 9.90 30.69 -8.56
N SER A 68 8.98 31.66 -8.40
CA SER A 68 9.29 33.01 -7.85
C SER A 68 9.61 33.03 -6.33
N SER A 69 10.00 31.87 -5.78
CA SER A 69 11.02 31.77 -4.75
C SER A 69 12.27 31.11 -5.37
N ALA A 70 13.23 31.93 -5.78
CA ALA A 70 14.48 31.51 -6.44
C ALA A 70 15.41 30.63 -5.56
N ALA A 71 14.97 30.26 -4.34
CA ALA A 71 15.63 29.32 -3.45
C ALA A 71 15.09 27.87 -3.56
N ALA A 72 13.93 27.64 -4.20
CA ALA A 72 13.29 26.32 -4.24
C ALA A 72 13.26 25.67 -5.64
N ALA A 73 13.15 26.46 -6.72
CA ALA A 73 13.03 25.92 -8.08
C ALA A 73 14.35 25.36 -8.66
N SER A 74 15.48 25.55 -7.99
CA SER A 74 16.79 25.05 -8.41
C SER A 74 17.11 23.63 -7.95
N SER A 75 16.25 22.98 -7.14
CA SER A 75 16.65 21.78 -6.38
C SER A 75 16.03 20.45 -6.80
N ASN A 76 15.08 20.36 -7.74
CA ASN A 76 14.48 19.06 -8.07
C ASN A 76 13.99 18.90 -9.53
N PRO A 77 14.87 18.61 -10.51
CA PRO A 77 14.51 18.37 -11.90
C PRO A 77 13.76 17.05 -12.14
N PHE A 78 13.51 16.26 -11.09
CA PHE A 78 12.92 14.91 -11.16
C PHE A 78 11.44 14.85 -10.75
N GLY A 79 10.81 16.01 -10.52
CA GLY A 79 9.45 16.13 -9.97
C GLY A 79 9.38 15.85 -8.46
N VAL A 80 8.17 15.82 -7.91
CA VAL A 80 7.92 15.42 -6.51
C VAL A 80 6.77 14.42 -6.43
N SER A 81 6.82 13.50 -5.47
CA SER A 81 5.78 12.49 -5.19
C SER A 81 5.03 12.70 -3.86
N CYS A 82 5.40 13.72 -3.09
CA CYS A 82 4.76 14.13 -1.84
C CYS A 82 4.95 15.65 -1.63
N ARG A 83 4.02 16.31 -0.93
CA ARG A 83 4.11 17.72 -0.56
C ARG A 83 4.69 17.90 0.86
N PRO A 84 5.52 18.92 1.14
CA PRO A 84 6.17 19.08 2.46
C PRO A 84 5.22 19.27 3.65
N ASP A 85 3.97 19.65 3.39
CA ASP A 85 2.94 19.87 4.40
C ASP A 85 2.04 18.65 4.65
N GLU A 86 2.26 17.54 3.94
CA GLU A 86 1.54 16.29 4.17
C GLU A 86 2.16 15.48 5.31
N SER A 87 1.31 14.90 6.15
CA SER A 87 1.75 14.00 7.21
C SER A 87 2.10 12.65 6.61
N VAL A 88 3.38 12.28 6.63
CA VAL A 88 3.88 11.00 6.12
C VAL A 88 4.10 9.99 7.25
N ALA A 89 3.74 8.74 6.99
CA ALA A 89 4.09 7.61 7.84
C ALA A 89 5.50 7.10 7.47
N ALA A 90 6.31 6.74 8.47
CA ALA A 90 7.61 6.10 8.21
C ALA A 90 7.43 4.62 7.82
N ALA A 91 8.23 4.13 6.88
CA ALA A 91 8.31 2.69 6.61
C ALA A 91 8.83 1.91 7.82
N ASN A 92 8.20 0.78 8.13
CA ASN A 92 8.63 -0.14 9.18
C ASN A 92 8.82 -1.53 8.56
N PRO A 93 10.05 -1.97 8.27
CA PRO A 93 10.29 -3.25 7.61
C PRO A 93 9.96 -4.46 8.51
N THR A 94 9.54 -4.25 9.76
CA THR A 94 9.23 -5.31 10.72
C THR A 94 7.74 -5.42 11.02
N PHE A 95 7.28 -6.63 11.30
CA PHE A 95 5.90 -6.94 11.75
C PHE A 95 5.64 -6.59 13.23
N SER A 96 6.38 -5.60 13.77
CA SER A 96 6.27 -5.16 15.16
C SER A 96 5.02 -4.31 15.44
N SER A 97 4.36 -3.81 14.38
CA SER A 97 3.14 -3.02 14.48
C SER A 97 1.91 -3.90 14.81
N PRO A 98 0.95 -3.42 15.63
CA PRO A 98 -0.21 -4.22 16.05
C PRO A 98 -1.14 -4.70 14.91
N ASP A 99 -0.98 -4.13 13.72
CA ASP A 99 -1.71 -4.55 12.53
C ASP A 99 -1.14 -5.82 11.88
N GLY A 100 0.12 -6.19 12.15
CA GLY A 100 0.79 -7.31 11.48
C GLY A 100 1.17 -7.02 10.02
N VAL A 101 1.44 -5.76 9.67
CA VAL A 101 1.84 -5.36 8.31
C VAL A 101 3.21 -4.67 8.34
N ALA A 102 4.20 -5.27 7.69
CA ALA A 102 5.49 -4.63 7.46
C ALA A 102 5.42 -3.73 6.21
N THR A 103 6.17 -2.63 6.20
CA THR A 103 6.28 -1.70 5.05
C THR A 103 7.73 -1.42 4.65
N LYS A 104 7.95 -1.24 3.33
CA LYS A 104 9.26 -0.91 2.75
C LYS A 104 9.11 0.07 1.59
N ASP A 105 9.93 1.12 1.59
CA ASP A 105 9.98 2.12 0.52
C ASP A 105 11.10 1.80 -0.49
N ILE A 106 10.80 2.03 -1.78
CA ILE A 106 11.70 1.76 -2.90
C ILE A 106 11.55 2.86 -3.94
N HIS A 107 12.67 3.38 -4.46
CA HIS A 107 12.70 4.22 -5.64
C HIS A 107 12.97 3.32 -6.85
N ILE A 108 12.02 3.19 -7.77
CA ILE A 108 12.11 2.23 -8.88
C ILE A 108 12.70 2.82 -10.17
N ASP A 109 12.78 4.14 -10.26
CA ASP A 109 13.34 4.89 -11.37
C ASP A 109 14.26 5.99 -10.80
N PRO A 110 15.60 5.86 -10.90
CA PRO A 110 16.54 6.85 -10.36
C PRO A 110 16.59 8.15 -11.18
N LEU A 111 15.87 8.22 -12.31
CA LEU A 111 15.76 9.40 -13.17
C LEU A 111 14.46 10.18 -12.94
N THR A 112 13.64 9.78 -11.97
CA THR A 112 12.44 10.50 -11.54
C THR A 112 12.26 10.40 -10.02
N SER A 113 11.30 11.12 -9.45
CA SER A 113 10.89 10.98 -8.04
C SER A 113 9.87 9.85 -7.80
N LEU A 114 9.71 8.94 -8.77
CA LEU A 114 8.79 7.81 -8.69
C LEU A 114 9.22 6.80 -7.63
N SER A 115 8.41 6.71 -6.58
CA SER A 115 8.58 5.80 -5.45
C SER A 115 7.42 4.82 -5.32
N ILE A 116 7.67 3.71 -4.64
CA ILE A 116 6.62 2.79 -4.18
C ILE A 116 6.82 2.45 -2.70
N ARG A 117 5.72 2.25 -1.99
CA ARG A 117 5.69 1.61 -0.67
C ARG A 117 5.05 0.24 -0.79
N ILE A 118 5.80 -0.81 -0.47
CA ILE A 118 5.28 -2.17 -0.40
C ILE A 118 4.76 -2.42 1.03
N PHE A 119 3.55 -2.96 1.14
CA PHE A 119 2.92 -3.45 2.36
C PHE A 119 2.82 -4.97 2.27
N LEU A 120 3.41 -5.67 3.23
CA LEU A 120 3.44 -7.13 3.32
C LEU A 120 2.72 -7.56 4.61
N PRO A 121 1.66 -8.38 4.56
CA PRO A 121 0.99 -8.91 5.75
C PRO A 121 1.75 -10.13 6.33
N ASP A 122 1.66 -10.36 7.64
CA ASP A 122 2.45 -11.38 8.35
C ASP A 122 2.13 -12.83 7.92
N SER A 123 0.91 -13.05 7.43
CA SER A 123 0.46 -14.24 6.71
C SER A 123 1.38 -14.66 5.55
N ALA A 124 2.09 -13.72 4.91
CA ALA A 124 3.08 -14.03 3.87
C ALA A 124 4.24 -14.90 4.38
N LEU A 125 4.52 -14.88 5.69
CA LEU A 125 5.55 -15.68 6.34
C LEU A 125 5.03 -17.00 6.93
N ARG A 126 3.72 -17.12 7.19
CA ARG A 126 3.14 -18.26 7.92
C ARG A 126 2.60 -19.33 6.97
N SER A 127 3.11 -20.55 7.07
CA SER A 127 2.55 -21.70 6.34
C SER A 127 1.32 -22.29 7.04
N ASN A 128 0.17 -22.16 6.39
CA ASN A 128 -1.14 -22.77 6.70
C ASN A 128 -1.79 -22.43 8.07
N PRO A 129 -3.11 -22.17 8.13
CA PRO A 129 -3.82 -21.87 9.38
C PRO A 129 -3.90 -23.05 10.36
N SER A 130 -3.55 -24.27 9.95
CA SER A 130 -3.47 -25.43 10.85
C SER A 130 -2.37 -25.32 11.92
N SER A 131 -1.31 -24.54 11.67
CA SER A 131 -0.26 -24.27 12.67
C SER A 131 -0.71 -23.28 13.76
N ALA A 132 -1.58 -22.33 13.41
CA ALA A 132 -2.17 -21.37 14.35
C ALA A 132 -3.12 -22.07 15.34
N ALA A 133 -3.88 -23.08 14.90
CA ALA A 133 -4.72 -23.89 15.77
C ALA A 133 -3.90 -24.67 16.82
N ALA A 134 -2.74 -25.21 16.43
CA ALA A 134 -1.85 -25.93 17.34
C ALA A 134 -1.20 -25.01 18.40
N THR A 135 -0.84 -23.78 18.02
CA THR A 135 -0.28 -22.79 18.95
C THR A 135 -1.33 -22.17 19.87
N ALA A 136 -2.57 -21.99 19.39
CA ALA A 136 -3.70 -21.58 20.23
C ALA A 136 -4.10 -22.67 21.24
N ALA A 137 -4.07 -23.95 20.85
CA ALA A 137 -4.36 -25.07 21.74
C ALA A 137 -3.31 -25.19 22.87
N ALA A 138 -2.03 -24.97 22.57
CA ALA A 138 -0.95 -24.98 23.57
C ALA A 138 -1.04 -23.83 24.59
N ALA A 139 -1.78 -22.75 24.28
CA ALA A 139 -2.02 -21.63 25.20
C ALA A 139 -3.32 -21.79 26.02
N ALA A 140 -4.08 -22.87 25.82
CA ALA A 140 -5.43 -23.04 26.35
C ALA A 140 -5.61 -24.23 27.32
N ASP A 141 -4.54 -24.92 27.71
CA ASP A 141 -4.56 -25.98 28.73
C ASP A 141 -3.94 -25.50 30.06
N PRO A 142 -4.73 -25.25 31.11
CA PRO A 142 -4.21 -24.86 32.43
C PRO A 142 -3.68 -26.03 33.27
N ASN A 143 -3.81 -27.29 32.82
CA ASN A 143 -3.69 -28.48 33.65
C ASN A 143 -2.50 -29.39 33.29
N HIS A 144 -1.32 -28.81 33.02
CA HIS A 144 -0.08 -29.60 33.02
C HIS A 144 0.64 -29.54 34.39
N HIS A 145 0.29 -30.47 35.28
CA HIS A 145 1.00 -30.65 36.55
C HIS A 145 2.47 -31.05 36.32
N HIS A 146 3.40 -30.31 36.92
CA HIS A 146 4.81 -30.67 36.97
C HIS A 146 5.04 -31.92 37.84
N HIS A 147 5.48 -33.01 37.22
CA HIS A 147 6.20 -34.07 37.94
C HIS A 147 7.72 -33.79 37.89
N PRO A 148 8.42 -33.75 39.03
CA PRO A 148 9.87 -33.56 39.05
C PRO A 148 10.60 -34.87 38.72
N HIS A 149 11.51 -34.82 37.73
CA HIS A 149 12.44 -35.92 37.46
C HIS A 149 13.59 -35.95 38.49
N PRO A 150 14.07 -37.15 38.89
CA PRO A 150 15.13 -37.29 39.90
C PRO A 150 16.54 -37.04 39.32
N PRO A 151 17.53 -36.67 40.16
CA PRO A 151 18.90 -36.41 39.72
C PRO A 151 19.67 -37.70 39.38
N PRO A 152 20.69 -37.63 38.50
CA PRO A 152 21.45 -38.80 38.06
C PRO A 152 22.38 -39.35 39.16
N ARG A 153 22.42 -40.67 39.31
CA ARG A 153 23.40 -41.38 40.14
C ARG A 153 24.64 -41.80 39.32
N PRO A 154 25.84 -41.88 39.95
CA PRO A 154 27.10 -42.13 39.24
C PRO A 154 27.25 -43.58 38.77
N ARG A 155 27.93 -43.77 37.63
CA ARG A 155 28.35 -45.10 37.15
C ARG A 155 29.60 -45.57 37.90
N ALA A 156 29.52 -46.75 38.50
CA ALA A 156 30.66 -47.46 39.08
C ALA A 156 31.44 -48.26 38.01
N ALA A 157 32.73 -48.49 38.29
CA ALA A 157 33.68 -49.11 37.36
C ALA A 157 33.80 -50.65 37.52
N ARG A 158 34.22 -51.32 36.42
CA ARG A 158 34.90 -52.62 36.32
C ARG A 158 35.75 -52.56 35.03
N SER A 159 37.08 -52.45 35.08
CA SER A 159 38.08 -53.55 35.09
C SER A 159 38.03 -54.49 33.87
N ALA A 160 39.12 -54.86 33.18
CA ALA A 160 40.54 -54.43 33.18
C ALA A 160 41.28 -55.13 32.01
N SER A 161 42.33 -54.54 31.42
CA SER A 161 43.49 -55.24 30.81
C SER A 161 44.47 -54.26 30.13
N ASP A 162 45.69 -54.14 30.65
CA ASP A 162 46.87 -53.59 29.95
C ASP A 162 47.50 -54.65 29.00
N PRO A 163 48.48 -54.33 28.12
CA PRO A 163 49.85 -53.99 28.54
C PRO A 163 50.52 -52.78 27.82
N GLU A 164 51.48 -52.16 28.55
CA GLU A 164 52.83 -51.65 28.19
C GLU A 164 53.15 -51.20 26.73
N ASP A 165 53.99 -50.18 26.43
CA ASP A 165 55.30 -49.86 27.03
C ASP A 165 55.86 -48.44 26.66
N ASN A 166 56.81 -47.91 27.47
CA ASN A 166 57.85 -46.85 27.28
C ASN A 166 57.64 -45.57 26.42
N GLY A 167 58.13 -44.36 26.79
CA GLY A 167 58.84 -43.87 28.01
C GLY A 167 59.47 -42.45 27.85
N ALA A 168 59.82 -41.78 28.98
CA ALA A 168 60.75 -40.62 29.17
C ALA A 168 60.61 -39.30 28.35
N ALA A 169 61.03 -38.08 28.77
CA ALA A 169 61.32 -37.45 30.08
C ALA A 169 61.48 -35.90 29.93
N ASP A 170 61.43 -35.18 31.08
CA ASP A 170 62.03 -33.85 31.39
C ASP A 170 61.30 -32.58 30.85
N GLY A 171 61.20 -31.40 31.47
CA GLY A 171 61.77 -30.70 32.64
C GLY A 171 61.21 -29.24 32.66
N PRO A 172 61.31 -28.39 33.72
CA PRO A 172 60.23 -27.41 33.99
C PRO A 172 60.59 -25.91 34.19
N ARG A 173 59.54 -25.06 34.27
CA ARG A 173 59.45 -23.69 34.84
C ARG A 173 60.14 -22.49 34.13
N ARG A 174 59.35 -21.45 33.82
CA ARG A 174 59.45 -20.12 34.50
C ARG A 174 58.29 -19.18 34.16
N ALA A 175 57.96 -18.30 35.11
CA ALA A 175 57.12 -17.11 34.92
C ALA A 175 57.90 -15.88 35.39
N ARG A 176 57.61 -14.68 34.83
CA ARG A 176 57.42 -13.41 35.58
C ARG A 176 57.35 -12.11 34.74
N PHE A 177 56.41 -11.27 35.14
CA PHE A 177 56.39 -9.79 35.23
C PHE A 177 56.35 -8.83 34.03
N ASN A 178 55.45 -7.86 34.18
CA ASN A 178 55.32 -6.58 33.48
C ASN A 178 56.51 -5.64 33.75
N HIS A 179 56.77 -4.69 32.84
CA HIS A 179 56.96 -3.29 33.24
C HIS A 179 56.57 -2.28 32.14
N VAL A 180 56.34 -1.04 32.57
CA VAL A 180 55.70 0.05 31.80
C VAL A 180 56.71 1.17 31.45
N SER A 181 56.39 1.96 30.41
CA SER A 181 56.77 3.39 30.19
C SER A 181 57.84 3.69 29.13
N ARG A 182 57.54 4.58 28.16
CA ARG A 182 57.84 6.04 28.27
C ARG A 182 57.29 6.87 27.09
N ARG A 183 57.23 8.20 27.30
CA ARG A 183 56.81 9.27 26.37
C ARG A 183 57.92 9.64 25.38
N ASN A 184 57.58 10.37 24.31
CA ASN A 184 58.23 11.65 23.98
C ASN A 184 57.37 12.56 23.07
N SER A 185 57.71 13.86 22.98
CA SER A 185 56.92 14.94 22.36
C SER A 185 57.80 16.10 21.84
N TYR A 186 57.40 16.69 20.70
CA TYR A 186 57.70 18.04 20.12
C TYR A 186 56.56 18.36 19.10
N GLY A 187 56.22 19.59 18.65
CA GLY A 187 56.71 20.95 18.91
C GLY A 187 57.34 21.60 17.65
N GLY A 188 56.82 22.67 17.03
CA GLY A 188 55.59 23.48 17.25
C GLY A 188 55.45 24.66 16.24
N ASN A 189 54.41 25.51 16.43
CA ASN A 189 54.15 26.89 15.92
C ASN A 189 54.10 27.28 14.41
N GLY A 190 53.01 27.99 14.02
CA GLY A 190 52.92 28.88 12.83
C GLY A 190 51.48 29.26 12.39
N PHE A 191 51.17 30.55 12.18
CA PHE A 191 49.90 31.15 11.67
C PHE A 191 50.25 32.30 10.69
N PRO A 192 49.34 32.89 9.86
CA PRO A 192 48.16 32.42 9.08
C PRO A 192 48.38 32.80 7.57
N PRO A 193 47.45 33.30 6.69
CA PRO A 193 45.97 33.27 6.58
C PRO A 193 45.39 32.99 5.13
N VAL A 194 44.05 33.12 4.96
CA VAL A 194 43.22 33.39 3.74
C VAL A 194 43.43 32.59 2.42
N SER A 195 42.43 31.78 2.01
CA SER A 195 41.63 31.99 0.75
C SER A 195 40.58 30.88 0.42
N SER A 196 39.39 31.35 -0.03
CA SER A 196 38.38 30.76 -0.95
C SER A 196 38.09 29.24 -1.13
N SER A 197 36.81 28.91 -0.90
CA SER A 197 35.95 27.97 -1.69
C SER A 197 36.17 26.44 -1.51
N PRO A 198 35.28 25.57 -2.05
CA PRO A 198 34.16 25.03 -1.26
C PRO A 198 34.23 23.51 -1.04
N ASP A 199 33.58 23.04 0.03
CA ASP A 199 33.63 21.66 0.52
C ASP A 199 32.92 20.65 -0.40
N PRO A 200 33.63 19.70 -1.06
CA PRO A 200 33.00 18.64 -1.84
C PRO A 200 32.67 17.46 -0.93
N ARG A 201 31.38 17.05 -0.92
CA ARG A 201 30.87 15.92 -0.12
C ARG A 201 31.74 14.68 -0.30
N ARG A 202 32.47 14.33 0.75
CA ARG A 202 33.47 13.26 0.76
C ARG A 202 32.78 11.89 0.73
N SER A 203 32.65 11.32 -0.47
CA SER A 203 32.35 9.90 -0.64
C SER A 203 33.50 9.09 -0.03
N SER A 204 33.22 8.32 1.03
CA SER A 204 34.20 7.43 1.66
C SER A 204 33.94 5.97 1.29
N TYR A 205 34.43 5.57 0.13
CA TYR A 205 34.81 4.18 -0.11
C TYR A 205 36.29 4.04 0.23
N ASP A 206 36.59 3.65 1.47
CA ASP A 206 37.91 3.14 1.88
C ASP A 206 37.77 1.64 2.18
N GLY A 207 38.75 0.85 1.72
CA GLY A 207 38.60 -0.62 1.61
C GLY A 207 39.45 -1.45 2.58
N PHE A 208 39.21 -2.76 2.50
CA PHE A 208 39.97 -3.89 3.06
C PHE A 208 39.98 -4.08 4.59
N GLY A 209 39.68 -5.33 5.00
CA GLY A 209 39.95 -5.82 6.35
C GLY A 209 39.15 -7.06 6.73
N THR A 210 39.69 -8.26 6.47
CA THR A 210 39.12 -9.51 7.00
C THR A 210 39.33 -9.60 8.51
N LYS A 211 38.28 -9.33 9.29
CA LYS A 211 38.13 -9.82 10.68
C LYS A 211 36.65 -9.82 11.08
N ALA A 212 36.29 -10.76 11.94
CA ALA A 212 34.90 -11.03 12.34
C ALA A 212 34.34 -9.98 13.32
N ASP A 213 33.01 -10.01 13.45
CA ASP A 213 32.21 -9.44 14.52
C ASP A 213 32.11 -7.89 14.61
N ALA A 214 31.22 -7.33 13.78
CA ALA A 214 30.61 -6.02 13.97
C ALA A 214 29.10 -6.05 13.66
N PRO A 215 28.22 -5.52 14.54
CA PRO A 215 26.77 -5.49 14.30
C PRO A 215 26.38 -4.29 13.44
N GLY A 216 25.67 -4.51 12.33
CA GLY A 216 25.15 -3.41 11.50
C GLY A 216 24.90 -3.71 10.01
N ILE A 217 25.35 -4.86 9.49
CA ILE A 217 25.11 -5.22 8.08
C ILE A 217 23.67 -5.67 7.88
N TYR A 218 22.95 -4.98 6.99
CA TYR A 218 21.57 -5.28 6.59
C TYR A 218 21.46 -6.68 5.95
N ARG A 219 21.10 -7.69 6.75
CA ARG A 219 20.65 -9.01 6.28
C ARG A 219 19.20 -8.92 5.83
N GLY A 220 18.95 -8.29 4.67
CA GLY A 220 17.60 -8.13 4.12
C GLY A 220 16.82 -9.46 4.13
N TYR A 221 15.57 -9.41 4.57
CA TYR A 221 14.69 -10.53 4.92
C TYR A 221 15.01 -11.87 4.22
N LEU A 222 15.85 -12.69 4.86
CA LEU A 222 15.83 -14.14 4.67
C LEU A 222 14.80 -14.73 5.64
N PRO A 223 14.01 -15.75 5.25
CA PRO A 223 13.20 -16.50 6.20
C PRO A 223 14.08 -17.10 7.29
N SER A 224 13.57 -17.13 8.52
CA SER A 224 14.32 -17.61 9.69
C SER A 224 14.78 -19.06 9.51
N VAL A 225 16.08 -19.27 9.63
CA VAL A 225 16.64 -20.61 9.88
C VAL A 225 16.56 -20.81 11.39
N ASP A 226 15.81 -21.82 11.84
CA ASP A 226 15.63 -22.09 13.27
C ASP A 226 16.98 -22.29 13.97
N GLU A 227 17.17 -21.68 15.15
CA GLU A 227 18.45 -21.63 15.88
C GLU A 227 18.99 -23.00 16.37
N HIS A 228 18.30 -24.10 16.06
CA HIS A 228 18.60 -25.43 16.60
C HIS A 228 19.36 -26.37 15.65
N GLY A 229 19.87 -25.88 14.52
CA GLY A 229 20.92 -26.53 13.72
C GLY A 229 20.58 -27.91 13.13
N LYS A 230 19.33 -28.37 13.24
CA LYS A 230 18.83 -29.64 12.73
C LYS A 230 18.00 -29.38 11.48
N GLY A 231 18.62 -29.48 10.32
CA GLY A 231 17.91 -29.46 9.06
C GLY A 231 16.89 -30.60 9.01
N THR A 232 15.60 -30.25 8.97
CA THR A 232 14.55 -31.20 8.58
C THR A 232 14.69 -31.48 7.10
N ALA A 233 15.40 -32.56 6.77
CA ALA A 233 15.42 -33.14 5.42
C ALA A 233 14.02 -33.69 5.10
N GLY A 234 13.13 -32.80 4.66
CA GLY A 234 11.72 -33.10 4.39
C GLY A 234 10.91 -31.81 4.22
N HIS A 235 10.51 -31.53 2.98
CA HIS A 235 9.67 -30.40 2.56
C HIS A 235 10.13 -28.99 2.98
N HIS A 236 10.88 -28.33 2.09
CA HIS A 236 10.84 -26.87 2.00
C HIS A 236 9.39 -26.43 1.71
N HIS A 237 8.70 -25.92 2.74
CA HIS A 237 7.39 -25.32 2.59
C HIS A 237 7.52 -24.00 1.80
N VAL A 238 7.21 -24.06 0.49
CA VAL A 238 6.98 -22.86 -0.31
C VAL A 238 5.78 -22.13 0.30
N GLY A 239 6.03 -20.95 0.89
CA GLY A 239 4.98 -20.10 1.44
C GLY A 239 3.93 -19.75 0.38
N ARG A 240 2.68 -19.57 0.78
CA ARG A 240 1.60 -19.22 -0.14
C ARG A 240 1.90 -17.85 -0.75
N ARG A 241 2.15 -17.80 -2.06
CA ARG A 241 2.26 -16.52 -2.76
C ARG A 241 0.91 -15.78 -2.74
N LEU A 242 0.96 -14.53 -2.34
CA LEU A 242 -0.18 -13.65 -2.15
C LEU A 242 -0.44 -12.81 -3.41
N PRO A 243 -1.71 -12.50 -3.73
CA PRO A 243 -2.07 -11.53 -4.76
C PRO A 243 -1.42 -10.17 -4.53
N VAL A 244 -1.38 -9.36 -5.58
CA VAL A 244 -0.86 -8.00 -5.53
C VAL A 244 -1.97 -7.00 -5.79
N VAL A 245 -2.02 -5.92 -5.00
CA VAL A 245 -2.83 -4.73 -5.28
C VAL A 245 -1.88 -3.58 -5.60
N LEU A 246 -1.93 -3.06 -6.83
CA LEU A 246 -1.29 -1.77 -7.13
C LEU A 246 -2.26 -0.67 -6.72
N GLN A 247 -1.82 0.23 -5.84
CA GLN A 247 -2.65 1.29 -5.28
C GLN A 247 -2.15 2.67 -5.71
N PHE A 248 -3.08 3.50 -6.20
CA PHE A 248 -2.83 4.87 -6.63
C PHE A 248 -3.63 5.83 -5.75
N HIS A 249 -2.94 6.77 -5.09
CA HIS A 249 -3.55 7.70 -4.14
C HIS A 249 -4.34 8.84 -4.81
N GLY A 250 -5.13 9.53 -3.99
CA GLY A 250 -5.91 10.72 -4.36
C GLY A 250 -5.09 12.01 -4.31
N GLY A 251 -5.78 13.15 -4.16
CA GLY A 251 -5.15 14.48 -4.14
C GLY A 251 -5.08 15.21 -5.50
N ALA A 252 -5.98 14.90 -6.44
CA ALA A 252 -6.20 15.62 -7.70
C ALA A 252 -4.94 15.85 -8.58
N PHE A 253 -3.99 14.91 -8.59
CA PHE A 253 -2.67 14.96 -9.25
C PHE A 253 -1.69 16.05 -8.78
N VAL A 254 -2.08 16.88 -7.80
CA VAL A 254 -1.32 18.07 -7.37
C VAL A 254 -0.88 17.98 -5.90
N SER A 255 -1.50 17.07 -5.14
CA SER A 255 -1.20 16.73 -3.75
C SER A 255 -1.47 15.23 -3.54
N GLY A 256 -1.37 14.78 -2.30
CA GLY A 256 -1.42 13.37 -1.94
C GLY A 256 -0.06 12.70 -2.08
N SER A 257 0.14 11.63 -1.33
CA SER A 257 1.31 10.77 -1.42
C SER A 257 0.97 9.32 -1.05
N GLY A 258 1.70 8.39 -1.65
CA GLY A 258 1.64 6.96 -1.33
C GLY A 258 2.06 6.62 0.11
N ASP A 259 2.85 7.50 0.76
CA ASP A 259 3.31 7.37 2.15
C ASP A 259 2.55 8.24 3.17
N SER A 260 1.55 9.02 2.73
CA SER A 260 0.71 9.81 3.63
C SER A 260 0.04 8.94 4.70
N VAL A 261 -0.11 9.43 5.94
CA VAL A 261 -0.63 8.66 7.08
C VAL A 261 -2.00 8.05 6.77
N ALA A 262 -2.86 8.78 6.07
CA ALA A 262 -4.17 8.29 5.65
C ALA A 262 -4.06 7.11 4.66
N ASN A 263 -3.19 7.22 3.66
CA ASN A 263 -2.96 6.19 2.65
C ASN A 263 -2.29 4.96 3.26
N ASP A 264 -1.31 5.15 4.13
CA ASP A 264 -0.61 4.09 4.86
C ASP A 264 -1.58 3.27 5.73
N PHE A 265 -2.48 3.93 6.48
CA PHE A 265 -3.55 3.28 7.24
C PHE A 265 -4.51 2.47 6.34
N PHE A 266 -4.95 3.06 5.22
CA PHE A 266 -5.83 2.40 4.26
C PHE A 266 -5.17 1.17 3.63
N CYS A 267 -3.93 1.30 3.15
CA CYS A 267 -3.17 0.22 2.53
C CYS A 267 -2.85 -0.92 3.52
N ARG A 268 -2.51 -0.62 4.78
CA ARG A 268 -2.39 -1.61 5.87
C ARG A 268 -3.69 -2.38 6.07
N ARG A 269 -4.83 -1.69 6.13
CA ARG A 269 -6.14 -2.31 6.31
C ARG A 269 -6.51 -3.21 5.13
N ILE A 270 -6.26 -2.79 3.89
CA ILE A 270 -6.47 -3.63 2.68
C ILE A 270 -5.53 -4.85 2.68
N ALA A 271 -4.23 -4.68 2.93
CA ALA A 271 -3.25 -5.77 2.97
C ALA A 271 -3.67 -6.87 3.96
N LYS A 272 -4.09 -6.46 5.17
CA LYS A 272 -4.57 -7.33 6.24
C LYS A 272 -5.92 -7.98 5.93
N LEU A 273 -6.92 -7.20 5.50
CA LEU A 273 -8.28 -7.73 5.27
C LEU A 273 -8.31 -8.72 4.10
N CYS A 274 -7.55 -8.46 3.04
CA CYS A 274 -7.56 -9.25 1.81
C CYS A 274 -6.53 -10.38 1.78
N ASP A 275 -5.54 -10.37 2.67
CA ASP A 275 -4.34 -11.24 2.62
C ASP A 275 -3.58 -11.09 1.29
N VAL A 276 -3.13 -9.85 1.03
CA VAL A 276 -2.50 -9.42 -0.23
C VAL A 276 -1.29 -8.53 0.03
N ILE A 277 -0.34 -8.52 -0.92
CA ILE A 277 0.70 -7.48 -0.98
C ILE A 277 0.07 -6.23 -1.58
N VAL A 278 0.15 -5.08 -0.90
CA VAL A 278 -0.22 -3.79 -1.50
C VAL A 278 1.04 -3.06 -1.91
N ILE A 279 1.05 -2.43 -3.09
CA ILE A 279 2.11 -1.56 -3.57
C ILE A 279 1.48 -0.19 -3.81
N ALA A 280 1.63 0.72 -2.86
CA ALA A 280 1.20 2.11 -3.03
C ALA A 280 2.22 2.86 -3.89
N VAL A 281 1.73 3.59 -4.89
CA VAL A 281 2.55 4.29 -5.88
C VAL A 281 2.62 5.78 -5.55
N GLY A 282 3.80 6.27 -5.19
CA GLY A 282 4.10 7.70 -5.13
C GLY A 282 4.46 8.22 -6.53
N PHE A 283 3.45 8.55 -7.32
CA PHE A 283 3.61 9.08 -8.67
C PHE A 283 3.97 10.58 -8.65
N ARG A 284 4.59 11.07 -9.73
CA ARG A 284 4.94 12.49 -9.85
C ARG A 284 3.71 13.40 -9.90
N LEU A 285 3.76 14.50 -9.13
CA LEU A 285 2.71 15.51 -9.01
C LEU A 285 2.92 16.71 -9.94
N ALA A 286 1.83 17.33 -10.34
CA ALA A 286 1.80 18.63 -11.01
C ALA A 286 1.76 19.79 -9.99
N PRO A 287 2.30 20.99 -10.31
CA PRO A 287 2.76 21.44 -11.63
C PRO A 287 4.14 20.94 -12.07
N GLU A 288 4.99 20.43 -11.16
CA GLU A 288 6.38 20.02 -11.46
C GLU A 288 6.47 18.89 -12.48
N SER A 289 5.40 18.10 -12.62
CA SER A 289 5.28 17.05 -13.62
C SER A 289 3.83 16.95 -14.07
N LYS A 290 3.52 17.74 -15.11
CA LYS A 290 2.23 17.73 -15.81
C LYS A 290 1.94 16.38 -16.49
N TYR A 291 0.71 16.22 -16.98
CA TYR A 291 0.33 15.13 -17.89
C TYR A 291 1.36 14.99 -19.03
N PRO A 292 1.78 13.76 -19.40
CA PRO A 292 1.28 12.46 -18.94
C PRO A 292 1.99 11.85 -17.72
N ALA A 293 2.88 12.57 -17.01
CA ALA A 293 3.84 11.98 -16.06
C ALA A 293 3.26 10.99 -15.04
N ALA A 294 2.17 11.33 -14.34
CA ALA A 294 1.54 10.45 -13.36
C ALA A 294 0.95 9.15 -13.96
N PHE A 295 0.47 9.21 -15.21
CA PHE A 295 -0.04 8.05 -15.94
C PHE A 295 1.08 7.16 -16.45
N GLU A 296 2.17 7.75 -16.94
CA GLU A 296 3.39 7.02 -17.28
C GLU A 296 4.00 6.32 -16.06
N ASP A 297 4.02 6.99 -14.91
CA ASP A 297 4.54 6.43 -13.66
C ASP A 297 3.74 5.20 -13.21
N GLY A 298 2.40 5.23 -13.30
CA GLY A 298 1.58 4.05 -13.05
C GLY A 298 1.87 2.89 -14.00
N LEU A 299 2.12 3.18 -15.28
CA LEU A 299 2.52 2.17 -16.26
C LEU A 299 3.95 1.66 -16.03
N LYS A 300 4.89 2.52 -15.60
CA LYS A 300 6.24 2.14 -15.17
C LYS A 300 6.19 1.17 -14.00
N VAL A 301 5.34 1.40 -13.00
CA VAL A 301 5.15 0.47 -11.86
C VAL A 301 4.60 -0.88 -12.33
N LEU A 302 3.61 -0.91 -13.24
CA LEU A 302 3.09 -2.17 -13.78
C LEU A 302 4.17 -2.95 -14.55
N ASN A 303 4.96 -2.27 -15.38
CA ASN A 303 6.07 -2.88 -16.12
C ASN A 303 7.21 -3.33 -15.18
N TRP A 304 7.49 -2.56 -14.12
CA TRP A 304 8.40 -2.96 -13.06
C TRP A 304 7.91 -4.23 -12.38
N LEU A 305 6.63 -4.32 -11.99
CA LEU A 305 6.01 -5.50 -11.39
C LEU A 305 6.16 -6.74 -12.30
N ALA A 306 5.97 -6.58 -13.61
CA ALA A 306 6.20 -7.65 -14.59
C ALA A 306 7.67 -8.07 -14.67
N LYS A 307 8.60 -7.11 -14.68
CA LYS A 307 10.04 -7.38 -14.64
C LYS A 307 10.44 -8.12 -13.36
N GLN A 308 9.93 -7.72 -12.21
CA GLN A 308 10.17 -8.36 -10.92
C GLN A 308 9.71 -9.82 -10.91
N ALA A 309 8.49 -10.10 -11.40
CA ALA A 309 7.97 -11.45 -11.49
C ALA A 309 8.78 -12.33 -12.44
N ASN A 310 9.11 -11.83 -13.64
CA ASN A 310 9.92 -12.55 -14.61
C ASN A 310 11.33 -12.88 -14.07
N LEU A 311 11.99 -11.92 -13.42
CA LEU A 311 13.31 -12.17 -12.83
C LEU A 311 13.23 -13.21 -11.69
N ALA A 312 12.19 -13.17 -10.86
CA ALA A 312 11.97 -14.15 -9.80
C ALA A 312 11.77 -15.58 -10.35
N GLU A 313 11.11 -15.76 -11.50
CA GLU A 313 11.01 -17.07 -12.15
C GLU A 313 12.34 -17.51 -12.81
N CYS A 314 13.08 -16.58 -13.43
CA CYS A 314 14.41 -16.87 -13.98
C CYS A 314 15.40 -17.37 -12.90
N SER A 315 15.40 -16.76 -11.72
CA SER A 315 16.22 -17.20 -10.57
C SER A 315 15.91 -18.64 -10.13
N LYS A 316 14.64 -19.07 -10.18
CA LYS A 316 14.27 -20.46 -9.86
C LYS A 316 14.80 -21.45 -10.90
N SER A 317 14.62 -21.15 -12.19
CA SER A 317 15.05 -22.02 -13.30
C SER A 317 16.56 -22.21 -13.32
N MET A 318 17.33 -21.14 -13.08
CA MET A 318 18.79 -21.21 -13.04
C MET A 318 19.30 -22.09 -11.88
N GLY A 319 18.60 -22.07 -10.74
CA GLY A 319 18.87 -22.97 -9.62
C GLY A 319 18.52 -24.46 -9.86
N HIS A 320 17.99 -24.82 -11.04
CA HIS A 320 17.60 -26.19 -11.38
C HIS A 320 18.51 -26.89 -12.41
N VAL A 321 19.58 -26.22 -12.88
CA VAL A 321 20.56 -26.79 -13.82
C VAL A 321 21.29 -27.97 -13.18
N LYS A 322 21.17 -29.16 -13.78
CA LYS A 322 21.84 -30.40 -13.35
C LYS A 322 23.37 -30.30 -13.52
N GLY A 323 24.06 -29.86 -12.48
CA GLY A 323 25.48 -30.20 -12.26
C GLY A 323 25.59 -31.47 -11.41
N GLY A 324 26.25 -32.51 -11.92
CA GLY A 324 26.34 -33.81 -11.24
C GLY A 324 27.37 -33.87 -10.11
N GLY A 325 27.12 -34.74 -9.13
CA GLY A 325 28.15 -35.27 -8.22
C GLY A 325 28.32 -34.55 -6.86
N GLY A 326 27.93 -35.24 -5.79
CA GLY A 326 28.58 -35.14 -4.47
C GLY A 326 28.14 -34.01 -3.53
N GLY A 327 27.30 -34.38 -2.54
CA GLY A 327 27.46 -34.01 -1.10
C GLY A 327 27.44 -32.54 -0.65
N GLY A 328 27.40 -31.56 -1.55
CA GLY A 328 27.52 -30.13 -1.21
C GLY A 328 26.60 -29.24 -2.01
N ALA A 329 25.41 -29.75 -2.39
CA ALA A 329 24.43 -29.04 -3.19
C ALA A 329 23.70 -27.95 -2.39
N GLU A 330 23.15 -28.24 -1.20
CA GLU A 330 22.56 -27.21 -0.32
C GLU A 330 23.54 -26.09 0.02
N ALA A 331 24.78 -26.44 0.44
CA ALA A 331 25.80 -25.46 0.80
C ALA A 331 26.13 -24.54 -0.38
N ARG A 332 26.41 -25.09 -1.57
CA ARG A 332 26.63 -24.27 -2.78
C ARG A 332 25.37 -23.55 -3.25
N ARG A 333 24.16 -24.03 -2.98
CA ARG A 333 22.91 -23.33 -3.34
C ARG A 333 22.67 -22.13 -2.42
N LEU A 334 22.98 -22.25 -1.13
CA LEU A 334 22.95 -21.15 -0.16
C LEU A 334 24.10 -20.16 -0.37
N ASP A 335 25.31 -20.65 -0.64
CA ASP A 335 26.47 -19.80 -0.94
C ASP A 335 26.36 -19.15 -2.32
N MET A 336 25.67 -19.75 -3.30
CA MET A 336 25.38 -19.09 -4.59
C MET A 336 24.19 -18.13 -4.48
N ASN A 337 23.17 -18.42 -3.64
CA ASN A 337 22.20 -17.42 -3.16
C ASN A 337 22.82 -16.33 -2.26
N ARG A 338 24.12 -16.41 -1.93
CA ARG A 338 24.92 -15.33 -1.33
C ARG A 338 25.85 -14.67 -2.34
N GLN A 339 26.54 -15.42 -3.20
CA GLN A 339 27.52 -14.91 -4.16
C GLN A 339 26.89 -14.27 -5.40
N ILE A 340 25.64 -14.60 -5.76
CA ILE A 340 24.88 -13.82 -6.75
C ILE A 340 24.49 -12.43 -6.20
N VAL A 341 24.50 -12.27 -4.87
CA VAL A 341 24.09 -11.04 -4.16
C VAL A 341 25.21 -10.00 -4.08
N ASP A 342 26.46 -10.36 -4.38
CA ASP A 342 27.64 -9.68 -3.82
C ASP A 342 28.66 -9.03 -4.81
N PRO A 343 28.48 -9.05 -6.15
CA PRO A 343 29.26 -8.17 -7.05
C PRO A 343 28.41 -7.16 -7.84
N PHE A 344 27.12 -7.44 -8.03
CA PHE A 344 26.13 -6.49 -8.62
C PHE A 344 24.91 -6.26 -7.72
N GLY A 345 24.92 -6.85 -6.50
CA GLY A 345 23.96 -6.60 -5.44
C GLY A 345 22.72 -7.52 -5.41
N ALA A 346 21.99 -7.48 -4.30
CA ALA A 346 20.58 -7.90 -4.14
C ALA A 346 19.60 -7.04 -5.00
N SER A 347 20.03 -6.64 -6.19
CA SER A 347 19.77 -5.32 -6.77
C SER A 347 18.83 -5.34 -7.98
N MET A 348 18.61 -6.53 -8.58
CA MET A 348 17.73 -6.69 -9.73
C MET A 348 16.32 -7.13 -9.36
N VAL A 349 16.13 -7.85 -8.25
CA VAL A 349 14.84 -8.41 -7.84
C VAL A 349 14.51 -8.02 -6.40
N GLU A 350 13.33 -7.45 -6.18
CA GLU A 350 12.84 -7.05 -4.86
C GLU A 350 12.44 -8.28 -4.03
N PRO A 351 13.14 -8.61 -2.91
CA PRO A 351 12.94 -9.88 -2.22
C PRO A 351 11.53 -10.11 -1.66
N TRP A 352 10.86 -9.04 -1.20
CA TRP A 352 9.49 -9.14 -0.68
C TRP A 352 8.52 -9.65 -1.74
N LEU A 353 8.64 -9.13 -2.96
CA LEU A 353 7.78 -9.47 -4.08
C LEU A 353 8.20 -10.81 -4.73
N ALA A 354 9.51 -11.06 -4.87
CA ALA A 354 10.03 -12.29 -5.47
C ALA A 354 9.63 -13.56 -4.70
N SER A 355 9.71 -13.51 -3.37
CA SER A 355 9.40 -14.64 -2.49
C SER A 355 7.90 -14.80 -2.28
N HIS A 356 7.17 -13.70 -2.04
CA HIS A 356 5.79 -13.75 -1.54
C HIS A 356 4.71 -13.31 -2.54
N GLY A 357 5.06 -12.71 -3.70
CA GLY A 357 4.09 -12.17 -4.65
C GLY A 357 3.64 -13.17 -5.73
N ASP A 358 2.35 -13.13 -6.05
CA ASP A 358 1.72 -13.75 -7.22
C ASP A 358 1.07 -12.67 -8.09
N THR A 359 1.82 -12.23 -9.10
CA THR A 359 1.39 -11.16 -10.01
C THR A 359 0.33 -11.61 -11.01
N SER A 360 0.06 -12.91 -11.13
CA SER A 360 -1.03 -13.43 -11.98
C SER A 360 -2.42 -13.15 -11.41
N ARG A 361 -2.47 -12.59 -10.19
CA ARG A 361 -3.66 -12.08 -9.51
C ARG A 361 -3.41 -10.64 -9.05
N CYS A 362 -3.28 -9.72 -10.02
CA CYS A 362 -3.10 -8.29 -9.77
C CYS A 362 -4.45 -7.56 -9.77
N VAL A 363 -4.72 -6.74 -8.76
CA VAL A 363 -5.86 -5.80 -8.74
C VAL A 363 -5.32 -4.37 -8.81
N LEU A 364 -5.95 -3.52 -9.60
CA LEU A 364 -5.64 -2.09 -9.63
C LEU A 364 -6.65 -1.34 -8.74
N LEU A 365 -6.19 -0.61 -7.75
CA LEU A 365 -7.04 0.21 -6.87
C LEU A 365 -6.62 1.67 -7.00
N GLY A 366 -7.56 2.54 -7.29
CA GLY A 366 -7.30 3.97 -7.39
C GLY A 366 -8.31 4.82 -6.63
N VAL A 367 -7.81 5.91 -6.06
CA VAL A 367 -8.54 6.85 -5.22
C VAL A 367 -8.57 8.21 -5.92
N SER A 368 -9.75 8.80 -6.16
CA SER A 368 -9.88 10.10 -6.84
C SER A 368 -9.08 10.13 -8.16
N CYS A 369 -8.07 10.99 -8.30
CA CYS A 369 -7.17 11.03 -9.48
C CYS A 369 -6.40 9.72 -9.71
N GLY A 370 -6.06 9.00 -8.64
CA GLY A 370 -5.47 7.66 -8.71
C GLY A 370 -6.42 6.65 -9.36
N ALA A 371 -7.74 6.85 -9.31
CA ALA A 371 -8.69 6.03 -10.06
C ALA A 371 -8.61 6.28 -11.58
N ASN A 372 -8.35 7.51 -12.01
CA ASN A 372 -8.06 7.79 -13.42
C ASN A 372 -6.78 7.05 -13.86
N ILE A 373 -5.73 7.06 -13.02
CA ILE A 373 -4.48 6.32 -13.27
C ILE A 373 -4.76 4.81 -13.32
N ALA A 374 -5.51 4.26 -12.35
CA ALA A 374 -5.87 2.85 -12.31
C ALA A 374 -6.62 2.40 -13.58
N GLU A 375 -7.59 3.19 -14.05
CA GLU A 375 -8.36 2.92 -15.27
C GLU A 375 -7.48 2.97 -16.53
N PHE A 376 -6.57 3.95 -16.62
CA PHE A 376 -5.61 4.04 -17.71
C PHE A 376 -4.61 2.87 -17.69
N VAL A 377 -4.09 2.49 -16.52
CA VAL A 377 -3.17 1.36 -16.37
C VAL A 377 -3.89 0.03 -16.68
N ALA A 378 -5.16 -0.13 -16.28
CA ALA A 378 -5.99 -1.27 -16.68
C ALA A 378 -6.12 -1.35 -18.21
N ARG A 379 -6.42 -0.22 -18.85
CA ARG A 379 -6.54 -0.09 -20.29
C ARG A 379 -5.24 -0.42 -21.02
N LYS A 380 -4.10 0.07 -20.52
CA LYS A 380 -2.77 -0.24 -21.06
C LYS A 380 -2.36 -1.70 -20.83
N ALA A 381 -2.77 -2.32 -19.73
CA ALA A 381 -2.60 -3.75 -19.50
C ALA A 381 -3.37 -4.60 -20.54
N VAL A 382 -4.61 -4.20 -20.86
CA VAL A 382 -5.43 -4.83 -21.90
C VAL A 382 -4.82 -4.65 -23.30
N GLU A 383 -4.31 -3.46 -23.62
CA GLU A 383 -3.59 -3.21 -24.89
C GLU A 383 -2.30 -4.03 -25.01
N ALA A 384 -1.53 -4.15 -23.92
CA ALA A 384 -0.28 -4.91 -23.89
C ALA A 384 -0.50 -6.44 -23.98
N GLY A 385 -1.63 -6.93 -23.45
CA GLY A 385 -1.96 -8.35 -23.45
C GLY A 385 -0.86 -9.20 -22.82
N LYS A 386 -0.28 -10.13 -23.60
CA LYS A 386 0.80 -11.02 -23.12
C LYS A 386 2.15 -10.34 -22.92
N LEU A 387 2.35 -9.09 -23.36
CA LEU A 387 3.63 -8.38 -23.20
C LEU A 387 3.96 -8.08 -21.73
N ILE A 388 2.96 -8.10 -20.85
CA ILE A 388 3.11 -7.91 -19.39
C ILE A 388 3.04 -9.24 -18.60
N ASP A 389 3.00 -10.40 -19.26
CA ASP A 389 3.06 -11.70 -18.58
C ASP A 389 4.31 -11.77 -17.67
N PRO A 390 4.21 -12.33 -16.44
CA PRO A 390 3.07 -13.06 -15.88
C PRO A 390 2.06 -12.18 -15.13
N VAL A 391 2.08 -10.85 -15.26
CA VAL A 391 1.11 -9.96 -14.60
C VAL A 391 -0.25 -10.06 -15.28
N LYS A 392 -1.30 -10.27 -14.50
CA LYS A 392 -2.68 -10.24 -15.00
C LYS A 392 -3.55 -9.37 -14.11
N VAL A 393 -4.14 -8.33 -14.68
CA VAL A 393 -5.12 -7.49 -14.01
C VAL A 393 -6.45 -8.25 -13.97
N VAL A 394 -6.81 -8.80 -12.81
CA VAL A 394 -8.01 -9.63 -12.62
C VAL A 394 -9.25 -8.81 -12.26
N ALA A 395 -9.06 -7.62 -11.71
CA ALA A 395 -10.11 -6.63 -11.42
C ALA A 395 -9.50 -5.24 -11.23
N GLN A 396 -10.36 -4.22 -11.21
CA GLN A 396 -10.03 -2.88 -10.72
C GLN A 396 -11.08 -2.35 -9.73
N VAL A 397 -10.66 -1.37 -8.92
CA VAL A 397 -11.47 -0.64 -7.94
C VAL A 397 -11.24 0.86 -8.15
N LEU A 398 -12.30 1.58 -8.52
CA LEU A 398 -12.29 3.01 -8.81
C LEU A 398 -13.06 3.75 -7.72
N MET A 399 -12.36 4.32 -6.74
CA MET A 399 -12.98 5.04 -5.64
C MET A 399 -13.17 6.51 -6.01
N TYR A 400 -14.43 6.93 -6.10
CA TYR A 400 -14.90 8.29 -6.41
C TYR A 400 -13.99 8.96 -7.47
N PRO A 401 -13.90 8.36 -8.68
CA PRO A 401 -12.90 8.74 -9.66
C PRO A 401 -13.03 10.20 -10.07
N PHE A 402 -11.88 10.84 -10.31
CA PHE A 402 -11.77 12.26 -10.64
C PHE A 402 -12.13 12.52 -12.11
N PHE A 403 -13.25 11.95 -12.58
CA PHE A 403 -13.71 12.09 -13.95
C PHE A 403 -14.51 13.38 -14.15
N ILE A 404 -14.28 14.06 -15.26
CA ILE A 404 -15.01 15.26 -15.69
C ILE A 404 -15.38 15.17 -17.18
N GLY A 405 -16.16 16.12 -17.69
CA GLY A 405 -16.50 16.24 -19.11
C GLY A 405 -17.10 17.60 -19.45
N SER A 406 -17.20 17.93 -20.73
CA SER A 406 -17.74 19.25 -21.15
C SER A 406 -19.26 19.37 -20.97
N VAL A 407 -20.00 18.29 -21.26
CA VAL A 407 -21.45 18.21 -21.08
C VAL A 407 -21.74 17.81 -19.63
N PRO A 408 -22.29 18.71 -18.78
CA PRO A 408 -22.43 18.45 -17.35
C PRO A 408 -23.56 17.47 -17.02
N THR A 409 -23.30 16.58 -16.08
CA THR A 409 -24.26 15.66 -15.44
C THR A 409 -25.12 16.38 -14.38
N HIS A 410 -26.10 15.67 -13.80
CA HIS A 410 -26.96 16.24 -12.76
C HIS A 410 -26.18 16.57 -11.47
N SER A 411 -25.27 15.69 -11.01
CA SER A 411 -24.36 15.98 -9.89
C SER A 411 -23.44 17.16 -10.20
N GLU A 412 -22.91 17.26 -11.43
CA GLU A 412 -22.01 18.35 -11.81
C GLU A 412 -22.70 19.73 -11.83
N ILE A 413 -24.03 19.76 -11.98
CA ILE A 413 -24.88 20.96 -11.87
C ILE A 413 -25.27 21.21 -10.41
N LYS A 414 -25.89 20.22 -9.75
CA LYS A 414 -26.51 20.36 -8.42
C LYS A 414 -25.47 20.53 -7.30
N LEU A 415 -24.34 19.85 -7.40
CA LEU A 415 -23.30 19.78 -6.37
C LEU A 415 -22.05 20.60 -6.73
N ALA A 416 -22.17 21.61 -7.58
CA ALA A 416 -21.04 22.45 -8.01
C ALA A 416 -20.26 23.14 -6.85
N ASN A 417 -20.89 23.28 -5.68
CA ASN A 417 -20.31 23.83 -4.44
C ASN A 417 -20.10 22.77 -3.34
N SER A 418 -19.92 21.49 -3.71
CA SER A 418 -19.71 20.32 -2.84
C SER A 418 -18.66 20.49 -1.74
N TYR A 419 -18.68 19.57 -0.77
CA TYR A 419 -17.70 19.52 0.29
C TYR A 419 -16.34 19.03 -0.21
N PHE A 420 -15.27 19.56 0.38
CA PHE A 420 -13.86 19.29 0.05
C PHE A 420 -13.46 19.65 -1.37
N TYR A 421 -13.89 18.89 -2.37
CA TYR A 421 -13.59 19.13 -3.78
C TYR A 421 -14.83 19.66 -4.48
N ASP A 422 -14.86 20.97 -4.70
CA ASP A 422 -15.90 21.63 -5.50
C ASP A 422 -15.44 21.90 -6.94
N LYS A 423 -16.39 22.28 -7.81
CA LYS A 423 -16.14 22.52 -9.24
C LYS A 423 -14.98 23.49 -9.46
N SER A 424 -14.88 24.55 -8.65
CA SER A 424 -13.82 25.55 -8.82
C SER A 424 -12.45 24.97 -8.53
N MET A 425 -12.34 24.09 -7.53
CA MET A 425 -11.08 23.43 -7.16
C MET A 425 -10.67 22.39 -8.19
N CYS A 426 -11.62 21.56 -8.63
CA CYS A 426 -11.35 20.50 -9.59
C CYS A 426 -10.85 21.07 -10.92
N ILE A 427 -11.45 22.17 -11.39
CA ILE A 427 -11.00 22.88 -12.58
C ILE A 427 -9.60 23.50 -12.40
N LEU A 428 -9.26 24.04 -11.22
CA LEU A 428 -7.90 24.54 -10.94
C LEU A 428 -6.86 23.42 -10.93
N ALA A 429 -7.18 22.26 -10.34
CA ALA A 429 -6.30 21.10 -10.35
C ALA A 429 -6.08 20.55 -11.76
N TRP A 430 -7.13 20.43 -12.58
CA TRP A 430 -7.01 20.05 -13.98
C TRP A 430 -6.19 21.03 -14.83
N LYS A 431 -6.24 22.34 -14.54
CA LYS A 431 -5.40 23.36 -15.19
C LYS A 431 -3.93 23.31 -14.78
N LEU A 432 -3.64 22.91 -13.55
CA LEU A 432 -2.27 22.67 -13.09
C LEU A 432 -1.70 21.40 -13.71
N PHE A 433 -2.53 20.36 -13.82
CA PHE A 433 -2.12 19.05 -14.30
C PHE A 433 -1.95 18.95 -15.81
N LEU A 434 -2.84 19.53 -16.61
CA LEU A 434 -2.71 19.52 -18.07
C LEU A 434 -1.74 20.63 -18.56
N PRO A 435 -1.02 20.42 -19.68
CA PRO A 435 -0.49 21.50 -20.49
C PRO A 435 -1.61 22.50 -20.85
N GLU A 436 -1.29 23.77 -21.01
CA GLU A 436 -2.31 24.81 -21.25
C GLU A 436 -2.97 24.63 -22.63
N GLU A 437 -2.15 24.23 -23.59
CA GLU A 437 -2.49 23.85 -24.96
C GLU A 437 -3.32 22.56 -25.06
N GLU A 438 -3.27 21.67 -24.05
CA GLU A 438 -4.03 20.41 -23.98
C GLU A 438 -5.25 20.49 -23.05
N PHE A 439 -5.49 21.64 -22.39
CA PHE A 439 -6.57 21.76 -21.42
C PHE A 439 -7.96 21.60 -22.06
N SER A 440 -8.58 20.44 -21.81
CA SER A 440 -9.96 20.13 -22.18
C SER A 440 -10.64 19.33 -21.10
N LEU A 441 -11.93 19.57 -20.86
CA LEU A 441 -12.73 18.77 -19.92
C LEU A 441 -12.99 17.36 -20.48
N ASP A 442 -12.96 17.21 -21.81
CA ASP A 442 -13.01 15.92 -22.50
C ASP A 442 -11.60 15.43 -22.91
N HIS A 443 -10.56 15.91 -22.23
CA HIS A 443 -9.23 15.34 -22.40
C HIS A 443 -9.23 13.84 -21.95
N PRO A 444 -8.58 12.90 -22.65
CA PRO A 444 -8.64 11.48 -22.31
C PRO A 444 -8.16 11.11 -20.89
N ALA A 445 -7.31 11.91 -20.25
CA ALA A 445 -6.96 11.70 -18.84
C ALA A 445 -8.15 11.93 -17.87
N ALA A 446 -9.12 12.73 -18.30
CA ALA A 446 -10.17 13.33 -17.48
C ALA A 446 -11.55 12.72 -17.77
N ASN A 447 -11.88 12.49 -19.05
CA ASN A 447 -13.11 11.84 -19.48
C ASN A 447 -12.81 10.42 -20.02
N PRO A 448 -13.19 9.34 -19.32
CA PRO A 448 -12.88 7.98 -19.74
C PRO A 448 -13.80 7.45 -20.85
N LEU A 449 -14.88 8.17 -21.17
CA LEU A 449 -15.91 7.79 -22.15
C LEU A 449 -15.73 8.47 -23.52
N VAL A 450 -14.63 9.18 -23.75
CA VAL A 450 -14.37 9.78 -25.08
C VAL A 450 -14.10 8.72 -26.15
N PRO A 451 -14.62 8.87 -27.38
CA PRO A 451 -14.39 7.93 -28.47
C PRO A 451 -12.90 7.73 -28.78
N GLY A 452 -12.54 6.55 -29.29
CA GLY A 452 -11.19 6.25 -29.77
C GLY A 452 -10.13 6.02 -28.67
N ARG A 453 -10.51 6.07 -27.39
CA ARG A 453 -9.62 5.89 -26.22
C ARG A 453 -9.20 4.42 -25.99
N GLY A 454 -8.55 3.80 -26.96
CA GLY A 454 -7.98 2.46 -26.82
C GLY A 454 -9.01 1.31 -26.92
N PRO A 455 -8.84 0.20 -26.18
CA PRO A 455 -9.58 -1.04 -26.39
C PRO A 455 -11.09 -0.89 -26.10
N PRO A 456 -11.94 -1.68 -26.78
CA PRO A 456 -13.38 -1.73 -26.52
C PRO A 456 -13.67 -2.02 -25.04
N LEU A 457 -14.66 -1.34 -24.47
CA LEU A 457 -15.00 -1.46 -23.03
C LEU A 457 -15.26 -2.91 -22.57
N LYS A 458 -15.76 -3.78 -23.46
CA LYS A 458 -15.95 -5.24 -23.20
C LYS A 458 -14.66 -6.00 -22.85
N CYS A 459 -13.49 -5.42 -23.10
CA CYS A 459 -12.18 -6.00 -22.79
C CYS A 459 -11.61 -5.49 -21.46
N MET A 460 -12.24 -4.50 -20.82
CA MET A 460 -11.81 -3.97 -19.53
C MET A 460 -12.01 -5.02 -18.43
N PRO A 461 -11.15 -5.03 -17.39
CA PRO A 461 -11.34 -5.94 -16.26
C PRO A 461 -12.63 -5.60 -15.49
N PRO A 462 -13.18 -6.56 -14.72
CA PRO A 462 -14.24 -6.30 -13.75
C PRO A 462 -13.93 -5.07 -12.89
N THR A 463 -14.91 -4.19 -12.70
CA THR A 463 -14.68 -2.83 -12.18
C THR A 463 -15.64 -2.47 -11.05
N LEU A 464 -15.17 -2.47 -9.80
CA LEU A 464 -15.94 -1.86 -8.71
C LEU A 464 -15.83 -0.34 -8.80
N THR A 465 -16.96 0.36 -8.90
CA THR A 465 -17.00 1.83 -8.75
C THR A 465 -17.59 2.18 -7.40
N VAL A 466 -16.88 2.97 -6.59
CA VAL A 466 -17.41 3.56 -5.35
C VAL A 466 -17.74 5.03 -5.61
N VAL A 467 -18.91 5.50 -5.16
CA VAL A 467 -19.30 6.91 -5.24
C VAL A 467 -19.86 7.40 -3.91
N ALA A 468 -19.74 8.71 -3.67
CA ALA A 468 -20.30 9.37 -2.50
C ALA A 468 -21.49 10.26 -2.91
N GLU A 469 -22.53 10.31 -2.08
CA GLU A 469 -23.76 11.03 -2.39
C GLU A 469 -23.56 12.54 -2.62
N HIS A 470 -22.65 13.17 -1.85
CA HIS A 470 -22.33 14.60 -1.90
C HIS A 470 -21.07 14.92 -2.72
N ASP A 471 -20.77 14.09 -3.71
CA ASP A 471 -19.65 14.28 -4.65
C ASP A 471 -20.12 14.94 -5.96
N TRP A 472 -19.41 15.98 -6.39
CA TRP A 472 -19.63 16.66 -7.67
C TRP A 472 -19.48 15.72 -8.86
N MET A 473 -18.52 14.77 -8.81
CA MET A 473 -18.16 13.87 -9.91
C MET A 473 -18.95 12.55 -9.92
N ARG A 474 -19.86 12.36 -8.95
CA ARG A 474 -20.67 11.15 -8.73
C ARG A 474 -21.27 10.58 -10.01
N ASP A 475 -22.07 11.35 -10.73
CA ASP A 475 -22.88 10.81 -11.84
C ASP A 475 -21.99 10.40 -13.02
N ARG A 476 -20.82 11.02 -13.18
CA ARG A 476 -19.88 10.65 -14.23
C ARG A 476 -19.16 9.33 -13.95
N ALA A 477 -18.88 9.05 -12.67
CA ALA A 477 -18.42 7.74 -12.23
C ALA A 477 -19.48 6.65 -12.44
N ILE A 478 -20.76 6.96 -12.14
CA ILE A 478 -21.90 6.07 -12.41
C ILE A 478 -22.02 5.79 -13.91
N ALA A 479 -21.99 6.82 -14.76
CA ALA A 479 -22.07 6.68 -16.21
C ALA A 479 -20.96 5.77 -16.78
N TYR A 480 -19.73 5.85 -16.28
CA TYR A 480 -18.65 4.94 -16.70
C TYR A 480 -18.95 3.47 -16.36
N SER A 481 -19.46 3.20 -15.15
CA SER A 481 -19.93 1.85 -14.78
C SER A 481 -21.13 1.38 -15.61
N GLU A 482 -22.04 2.28 -15.99
CA GLU A 482 -23.17 1.95 -16.87
C GLU A 482 -22.69 1.54 -18.27
N GLU A 483 -21.75 2.25 -18.87
CA GLU A 483 -21.19 1.87 -20.18
C GLU A 483 -20.43 0.54 -20.13
N LEU A 484 -19.72 0.24 -19.03
CA LEU A 484 -19.12 -1.09 -18.80
C LEU A 484 -20.18 -2.20 -18.69
N ARG A 485 -21.27 -1.96 -17.94
CA ARG A 485 -22.37 -2.94 -17.79
C ARG A 485 -23.13 -3.16 -19.09
N LYS A 486 -23.34 -2.13 -19.92
CA LYS A 486 -23.96 -2.24 -21.27
C LYS A 486 -23.22 -3.19 -22.20
N VAL A 487 -21.92 -3.40 -21.98
CA VAL A 487 -21.09 -4.34 -22.74
C VAL A 487 -20.73 -5.63 -21.97
N ASN A 488 -21.51 -5.95 -20.93
CA ASN A 488 -21.43 -7.15 -20.10
C ASN A 488 -20.13 -7.30 -19.26
N VAL A 489 -19.46 -6.21 -18.88
CA VAL A 489 -18.44 -6.23 -17.83
C VAL A 489 -19.14 -6.22 -16.46
N ASP A 490 -18.69 -7.08 -15.54
CA ASP A 490 -19.10 -7.05 -14.14
C ASP A 490 -18.56 -5.78 -13.48
N ALA A 491 -19.43 -4.76 -13.37
CA ALA A 491 -19.05 -3.42 -12.94
C ALA A 491 -20.10 -2.77 -12.01
N PRO A 492 -20.25 -3.25 -10.75
CA PRO A 492 -21.20 -2.69 -9.79
C PRO A 492 -20.79 -1.30 -9.29
N VAL A 493 -21.81 -0.51 -8.90
CA VAL A 493 -21.63 0.76 -8.19
C VAL A 493 -22.01 0.58 -6.72
N LEU A 494 -21.16 1.03 -5.81
CA LEU A 494 -21.49 1.22 -4.40
C LEU A 494 -21.64 2.71 -4.10
N GLU A 495 -22.86 3.11 -3.73
CA GLU A 495 -23.20 4.49 -3.38
C GLU A 495 -23.26 4.64 -1.86
N TYR A 496 -22.39 5.48 -1.30
CA TYR A 496 -22.37 5.80 0.13
C TYR A 496 -23.18 7.06 0.40
N LYS A 497 -24.27 6.89 1.14
CA LYS A 497 -25.11 7.98 1.64
C LYS A 497 -24.40 8.79 2.72
N ASP A 498 -24.75 10.07 2.79
CA ASP A 498 -24.16 11.06 3.71
C ASP A 498 -22.64 11.25 3.55
N ALA A 499 -22.04 10.60 2.54
CA ALA A 499 -20.62 10.64 2.26
C ALA A 499 -20.27 11.78 1.29
N VAL A 500 -18.99 12.14 1.31
CA VAL A 500 -18.36 13.21 0.53
C VAL A 500 -17.19 12.64 -0.30
N HIS A 501 -16.63 13.40 -1.23
CA HIS A 501 -15.41 12.99 -1.94
C HIS A 501 -14.27 12.68 -0.94
N GLU A 502 -13.47 11.64 -1.20
CA GLU A 502 -12.41 11.15 -0.32
C GLU A 502 -12.84 10.68 1.11
N PHE A 503 -14.12 10.39 1.36
CA PHE A 503 -14.60 9.96 2.70
C PHE A 503 -13.88 8.74 3.29
N ALA A 504 -13.41 7.81 2.46
CA ALA A 504 -12.74 6.59 2.90
C ALA A 504 -11.21 6.72 2.99
N THR A 505 -10.65 7.87 2.60
CA THR A 505 -9.20 8.11 2.50
C THR A 505 -8.73 9.44 3.08
N LEU A 506 -9.64 10.28 3.58
CA LEU A 506 -9.31 11.54 4.25
C LEU A 506 -9.19 11.33 5.77
N ASP A 507 -8.07 11.72 6.39
CA ASP A 507 -7.74 11.47 7.81
C ASP A 507 -8.90 11.72 8.79
N MET A 508 -9.59 12.85 8.65
CA MET A 508 -10.68 13.24 9.55
C MET A 508 -11.96 12.38 9.41
N LEU A 509 -12.05 11.56 8.36
CA LEU A 509 -13.19 10.70 8.04
C LEU A 509 -12.88 9.19 8.10
N LEU A 510 -11.61 8.77 8.16
CA LEU A 510 -11.19 7.35 8.22
C LEU A 510 -11.87 6.52 9.33
N LYS A 511 -12.28 7.17 10.42
CA LYS A 511 -12.93 6.52 11.57
C LYS A 511 -14.46 6.50 11.47
N THR A 512 -15.05 6.99 10.39
CA THR A 512 -16.51 6.94 10.16
C THR A 512 -16.97 5.52 9.81
N PRO A 513 -18.21 5.13 10.15
CA PRO A 513 -18.79 3.86 9.74
C PRO A 513 -18.76 3.67 8.21
N GLN A 514 -19.01 4.75 7.45
CA GLN A 514 -18.95 4.74 5.99
C GLN A 514 -17.56 4.34 5.49
N ALA A 515 -16.48 4.97 5.99
CA ALA A 515 -15.11 4.64 5.59
C ALA A 515 -14.74 3.18 5.92
N GLN A 516 -15.15 2.69 7.09
CA GLN A 516 -14.89 1.32 7.54
C GLN A 516 -15.61 0.29 6.67
N ALA A 517 -16.91 0.49 6.42
CA ALA A 517 -17.73 -0.33 5.53
C ALA A 517 -17.18 -0.33 4.10
N CYS A 518 -16.83 0.84 3.57
CA CYS A 518 -16.23 0.96 2.25
C CYS A 518 -14.96 0.12 2.08
N THR A 519 -14.11 0.08 3.10
CA THR A 519 -12.91 -0.77 3.08
C THR A 519 -13.26 -2.26 3.11
N GLU A 520 -14.35 -2.65 3.79
CA GLU A 520 -14.83 -4.03 3.89
C GLU A 520 -15.51 -4.50 2.59
N ASP A 521 -16.32 -3.66 1.96
CA ASP A 521 -16.94 -3.93 0.66
C ASP A 521 -15.90 -4.03 -0.47
N ILE A 522 -14.88 -3.15 -0.46
CA ILE A 522 -13.70 -3.28 -1.33
C ILE A 522 -12.97 -4.60 -1.05
N ALA A 523 -12.84 -5.02 0.20
CA ALA A 523 -12.19 -6.29 0.53
C ALA A 523 -12.97 -7.51 0.04
N ILE A 524 -14.31 -7.48 0.06
CA ILE A 524 -15.16 -8.51 -0.55
C ILE A 524 -14.90 -8.60 -2.05
N TRP A 525 -14.91 -7.45 -2.75
CA TRP A 525 -14.63 -7.40 -4.19
C TRP A 525 -13.23 -7.90 -4.55
N VAL A 526 -12.20 -7.43 -3.84
CA VAL A 526 -10.82 -7.91 -4.04
C VAL A 526 -10.74 -9.42 -3.84
N LYS A 527 -11.32 -9.97 -2.75
CA LYS A 527 -11.37 -11.41 -2.49
C LYS A 527 -12.05 -12.22 -3.60
N LYS A 528 -13.15 -11.72 -4.16
CA LYS A 528 -13.89 -12.38 -5.26
C LYS A 528 -12.98 -12.68 -6.46
N TYR A 529 -12.11 -11.75 -6.87
CA TYR A 529 -11.26 -11.89 -8.07
C TYR A 529 -9.86 -12.43 -7.83
N ILE A 530 -9.33 -12.36 -6.61
CA ILE A 530 -8.05 -12.98 -6.25
C ILE A 530 -8.20 -14.45 -5.78
N SER A 531 -9.42 -14.96 -5.66
CA SER A 531 -9.68 -16.35 -5.31
C SER A 531 -9.22 -17.29 -6.44
N ILE A 532 -8.48 -18.33 -6.07
CA ILE A 532 -8.07 -19.42 -6.99
C ILE A 532 -9.26 -20.37 -7.26
N ARG A 533 -10.21 -20.44 -6.32
CA ARG A 533 -11.49 -21.15 -6.51
C ARG A 533 -12.50 -20.16 -7.07
N GLY A 534 -12.84 -20.33 -8.35
CA GLY A 534 -13.76 -19.44 -9.05
C GLY A 534 -15.10 -19.32 -8.33
N HIS A 535 -15.50 -18.09 -8.03
CA HIS A 535 -16.85 -17.71 -7.59
C HIS A 535 -17.46 -18.48 -6.39
N GLU A 536 -16.67 -18.97 -5.43
CA GLU A 536 -17.21 -19.40 -4.11
C GLU A 536 -17.77 -18.22 -3.28
N PHE A 537 -17.55 -16.97 -3.72
CA PHE A 537 -18.14 -15.74 -3.14
C PHE A 537 -19.08 -15.05 -4.13
N SER A 538 -20.23 -15.66 -4.40
CA SER A 538 -21.43 -14.95 -4.85
C SER A 538 -22.34 -14.70 -3.63
N TYR A 539 -22.58 -13.43 -3.30
CA TYR A 539 -23.67 -13.03 -2.42
C TYR A 539 -25.00 -12.97 -3.20
#